data_AF-A0A317J1T3-F1
#
_entry.id   AF-A0A317J1T3-F1
#
_cell.length_a   1.000
_cell.length_b   1.000
_cell.length_c   1.000
_cell.angle_alpha   90.00
_cell.angle_beta   90.00
_cell.angle_gamma   90.00
#
_symmetry.space_group_name_H-M   'P 1'
#
loop_
_entity.id
_entity.type
_entity.pdbx_description
1 polymer ?
#
loop_
_entity_poly.entity_id
_entity_poly.type
_entity_poly.pdbx_seq_one_letter_code
_entity_poly.pdbx_strand_id
1 'polypeptide(L)'
;MGQTRFISNELLLTATHVPRLRCFAMDISSPNGFGGGLTGGIFMLAGLRLGPGARIRKFQLEAFPNLTVIQEHLFELSRAPGGARFDFSWSLGLTSYVLTVSQSASIADWKLYRCAGQQSKLLWEHRTNDVTLIYNLVLSETGESNRVVSGDGRLSTIHGKMVTPEANTGNFVTCHQNATKSTFGTSPQPVLDSIDLAEARQLTKRLCVQDPEIYSYPSFLLMFDQEYCRAVDHGSRFTIVLFKLESVQKPVEMIDIAQSSACECLKQIQRLHRKTDILAKYTADRLAVLLPETDVRGGKLFAQKIERILLRNALINGSSGFVKIKFGVSGMQNRWTSGESILLAAEHALAKAEMIEETIVVFEPAADPPTETKRIEIDHSIQSLMQIANVQGGVYSYPAFLLLLEREYHRASRHQEELFILQFRLKANQIIAGERAETASSVAHAQFLERLLAFKQDGDTLALSPDQTLSLIRRGASAGCLRNLASSLARRLGTDHSLSSDYGLGKFQILSRICKVARNQSSSDCLDFLAVD
;
A
#
# COMPACT_ATOMS: atom_id res chain seq x y z
N MET A 1 -66.06 27.19 40.99
CA MET A 1 -65.10 28.10 40.32
C MET A 1 -63.71 27.49 40.50
N GLY A 2 -62.92 27.04 39.53
CA GLY A 2 -63.04 26.74 38.09
C GLY A 2 -61.76 25.94 37.78
N GLN A 3 -61.86 24.62 37.60
CA GLN A 3 -61.48 23.84 36.42
C GLN A 3 -60.59 24.54 35.36
N THR A 4 -59.39 23.96 35.17
CA THR A 4 -58.71 23.95 33.86
C THR A 4 -58.08 22.58 33.64
N ARG A 5 -58.35 22.03 32.46
CA ARG A 5 -58.20 20.62 32.05
C ARG A 5 -56.77 20.27 31.64
N PHE A 6 -56.33 19.09 32.06
CA PHE A 6 -55.28 18.31 31.40
C PHE A 6 -55.87 17.62 30.16
N ILE A 7 -55.14 17.65 29.04
CA ILE A 7 -55.39 16.76 27.89
C ILE A 7 -54.15 15.90 27.73
N SER A 8 -54.30 14.63 28.10
CA SER A 8 -53.44 13.51 27.76
C SER A 8 -53.79 13.02 26.35
N ASN A 9 -52.80 12.93 25.47
CA ASN A 9 -52.90 12.10 24.27
C ASN A 9 -51.84 10.99 24.37
N GLU A 10 -52.30 9.82 24.82
CA GLU A 10 -51.67 8.55 24.52
C GLU A 10 -51.88 8.24 23.04
N LEU A 11 -50.80 7.94 22.33
CA LEU A 11 -50.86 7.31 21.01
C LEU A 11 -50.02 6.04 21.06
N LEU A 12 -50.74 4.93 21.12
CA LEU A 12 -50.25 3.57 20.95
C LEU A 12 -49.41 3.46 19.67
N LEU A 13 -48.14 3.08 19.81
CA LEU A 13 -47.38 2.46 18.74
C LEU A 13 -47.48 0.95 18.88
N THR A 14 -48.28 0.37 17.99
CA THR A 14 -48.39 -1.06 17.74
C THR A 14 -47.05 -1.65 17.35
N ALA A 15 -46.54 -2.59 18.15
CA ALA A 15 -45.40 -3.40 17.84
C ALA A 15 -45.72 -4.35 16.66
N THR A 16 -45.19 -4.04 15.47
CA THR A 16 -45.18 -4.99 14.35
C THR A 16 -44.07 -6.01 14.55
N HIS A 17 -44.50 -7.22 14.85
CA HIS A 17 -43.75 -8.47 14.85
C HIS A 17 -42.87 -8.62 13.61
N VAL A 18 -41.55 -8.72 13.80
CA VAL A 18 -40.62 -9.22 12.76
C VAL A 18 -40.66 -10.75 12.79
N PRO A 19 -40.98 -11.46 11.69
CA PRO A 19 -40.96 -12.91 11.68
C PRO A 19 -39.52 -13.42 11.60
N ARG A 20 -39.18 -14.31 12.53
CA ARG A 20 -37.99 -15.17 12.51
C ARG A 20 -37.99 -16.01 11.24
N LEU A 21 -37.00 -15.82 10.37
CA LEU A 21 -36.71 -16.72 9.26
C LEU A 21 -36.25 -18.07 9.82
N ARG A 22 -37.12 -19.08 9.66
CA ARG A 22 -36.78 -20.50 9.82
C ARG A 22 -35.93 -20.94 8.64
N CYS A 23 -34.78 -21.55 8.93
CA CYS A 23 -33.98 -22.29 7.97
C CYS A 23 -34.83 -23.41 7.36
N PHE A 24 -35.09 -23.33 6.05
CA PHE A 24 -35.54 -24.46 5.26
C PHE A 24 -34.30 -25.26 4.85
N ALA A 25 -34.14 -26.45 5.42
CA ALA A 25 -33.32 -27.50 4.84
C ALA A 25 -34.06 -28.04 3.61
N MET A 26 -33.46 -27.94 2.43
CA MET A 26 -33.92 -28.67 1.25
C MET A 26 -33.14 -29.98 1.14
N ASP A 27 -33.87 -31.08 1.35
CA ASP A 27 -33.53 -32.41 0.88
C ASP A 27 -33.47 -32.42 -0.66
N ILE A 28 -32.36 -32.89 -1.21
CA ILE A 28 -32.24 -33.23 -2.63
C ILE A 28 -32.40 -34.75 -2.75
N SER A 29 -33.59 -35.17 -3.15
CA SER A 29 -33.86 -36.52 -3.63
C SER A 29 -33.72 -36.57 -5.15
N SER A 30 -32.84 -37.44 -5.63
CA SER A 30 -32.73 -37.84 -7.04
C SER A 30 -33.93 -38.67 -7.49
N PRO A 31 -34.24 -38.66 -8.80
CA PRO A 31 -34.58 -39.91 -9.45
C PRO A 31 -33.77 -40.16 -10.73
N ASN A 32 -33.43 -41.45 -10.87
CA ASN A 32 -32.89 -42.09 -12.06
C ASN A 32 -33.80 -41.95 -13.29
N GLY A 33 -33.23 -42.01 -14.50
CA GLY A 33 -33.98 -42.45 -15.68
C GLY A 33 -33.44 -42.09 -17.06
N PHE A 34 -32.48 -42.89 -17.56
CA PHE A 34 -32.32 -43.41 -18.94
C PHE A 34 -32.67 -42.58 -20.19
N GLY A 35 -31.67 -42.49 -21.10
CA GLY A 35 -31.77 -43.08 -22.45
C GLY A 35 -31.78 -42.13 -23.65
N GLY A 36 -30.79 -42.27 -24.54
CA GLY A 36 -30.86 -41.78 -25.92
C GLY A 36 -29.53 -41.26 -26.47
N GLY A 37 -28.73 -42.14 -27.07
CA GLY A 37 -27.49 -41.75 -27.76
C GLY A 37 -27.76 -41.11 -29.12
N LEU A 38 -26.77 -40.38 -29.64
CA LEU A 38 -26.43 -40.34 -31.06
C LEU A 38 -24.97 -39.89 -31.21
N THR A 39 -24.32 -40.55 -32.15
CA THR A 39 -22.92 -40.58 -32.56
C THR A 39 -22.39 -39.25 -33.12
N GLY A 40 -21.14 -38.90 -32.80
CA GLY A 40 -20.46 -37.77 -33.43
C GLY A 40 -18.94 -37.69 -33.18
N GLY A 41 -18.18 -38.41 -33.99
CA GLY A 41 -16.87 -37.98 -34.52
C GLY A 41 -15.74 -37.61 -33.54
N ILE A 42 -15.02 -38.63 -33.05
CA ILE A 42 -13.67 -38.49 -32.51
C ILE A 42 -12.68 -38.39 -33.69
N PHE A 43 -12.11 -37.20 -33.91
CA PHE A 43 -10.83 -37.07 -34.62
C PHE A 43 -9.70 -37.14 -33.57
N MET A 44 -9.28 -38.36 -33.24
CA MET A 44 -7.99 -38.60 -32.60
C MET A 44 -6.93 -38.67 -33.70
N LEU A 45 -6.13 -37.62 -33.85
CA LEU A 45 -4.83 -37.74 -34.49
C LEU A 45 -3.87 -38.38 -33.48
N ALA A 46 -3.61 -39.68 -33.71
CA ALA A 46 -2.42 -40.39 -33.28
C ALA A 46 -1.17 -39.54 -33.61
N GLY A 47 -0.16 -39.42 -32.77
CA GLY A 47 0.50 -40.49 -32.05
C GLY A 47 1.97 -40.51 -32.45
N LEU A 48 2.69 -39.40 -32.18
CA LEU A 48 4.15 -39.41 -32.13
C LEU A 48 4.54 -39.48 -30.66
N ARG A 49 4.88 -40.69 -30.19
CA ARG A 49 5.62 -40.88 -28.93
C ARG A 49 7.02 -40.29 -29.13
N LEU A 50 7.15 -39.00 -28.88
CA LEU A 50 8.45 -38.37 -28.62
C LEU A 50 8.94 -38.90 -27.27
N GLY A 51 10.16 -39.44 -27.24
CA GLY A 51 10.77 -40.01 -26.03
C GLY A 51 10.93 -38.99 -24.90
N PRO A 52 11.48 -39.41 -23.74
CA PRO A 52 11.65 -38.58 -22.53
C PRO A 52 12.74 -37.49 -22.67
N GLY A 53 12.89 -36.91 -23.86
CA GLY A 53 13.82 -35.82 -24.13
C GLY A 53 13.26 -34.46 -23.71
N ALA A 54 14.16 -33.56 -23.34
CA ALA A 54 13.84 -32.17 -23.00
C ALA A 54 12.95 -31.53 -24.06
N ARG A 55 11.75 -31.08 -23.67
CA ARG A 55 10.86 -30.33 -24.55
C ARG A 55 11.41 -28.93 -24.71
N ILE A 56 12.02 -28.66 -25.85
CA ILE A 56 12.43 -27.31 -26.24
C ILE A 56 11.29 -26.67 -27.04
N ARG A 57 10.72 -25.57 -26.53
CA ARG A 57 9.81 -24.71 -27.31
C ARG A 57 10.56 -23.45 -27.73
N LYS A 58 10.50 -23.11 -29.01
CA LYS A 58 11.14 -21.92 -29.57
C LYS A 58 10.09 -20.90 -29.96
N PHE A 59 10.27 -19.67 -29.51
CA PHE A 59 9.41 -18.52 -29.76
C PHE A 59 10.20 -17.51 -30.58
N GLN A 60 9.83 -17.32 -31.85
CA GLN A 60 10.39 -16.25 -32.67
C GLN A 60 9.53 -15.00 -32.47
N LEU A 61 10.13 -13.98 -31.87
CA LEU A 61 9.49 -12.69 -31.61
C LEU A 61 9.89 -11.68 -32.69
N GLU A 62 8.94 -10.84 -33.08
CA GLU A 62 9.18 -9.75 -34.03
C GLU A 62 10.01 -8.62 -33.42
N ALA A 63 9.97 -8.48 -32.10
CA ALA A 63 10.66 -7.44 -31.33
C ALA A 63 11.19 -7.99 -30.00
N PHE A 64 11.89 -7.12 -29.27
CA PHE A 64 12.36 -7.40 -27.92
C PHE A 64 11.21 -7.89 -27.00
N PRO A 65 11.39 -8.96 -26.21
CA PRO A 65 10.35 -9.52 -25.35
C PRO A 65 9.96 -8.53 -24.25
N ASN A 66 8.69 -8.12 -24.21
CA ASN A 66 8.20 -7.31 -23.10
C ASN A 66 8.11 -8.13 -21.80
N LEU A 67 8.02 -7.43 -20.65
CA LEU A 67 8.00 -8.06 -19.33
C LEU A 67 6.85 -9.09 -19.18
N THR A 68 5.67 -8.78 -19.73
CA THR A 68 4.49 -9.64 -19.70
C THR A 68 4.75 -10.97 -20.41
N VAL A 69 5.36 -10.95 -21.59
CA VAL A 69 5.68 -12.16 -22.37
C VAL A 69 6.62 -13.06 -21.57
N ILE A 70 7.67 -12.51 -20.96
CA ILE A 70 8.61 -13.30 -20.15
C ILE A 70 7.90 -13.92 -18.93
N GLN A 71 7.02 -13.16 -18.27
CA GLN A 71 6.30 -13.61 -17.09
C GLN A 71 5.29 -14.72 -17.40
N GLU A 72 4.50 -14.57 -18.47
CA GLU A 72 3.53 -15.58 -18.92
C GLU A 72 4.23 -16.90 -19.25
N HIS A 73 5.36 -16.83 -19.94
CA HIS A 73 6.08 -18.03 -20.36
C HIS A 73 6.88 -18.67 -19.23
N LEU A 74 7.34 -17.90 -18.23
CA LEU A 74 7.88 -18.47 -17.00
C LEU A 74 6.80 -19.23 -16.22
N PHE A 75 5.58 -18.68 -16.17
CA PHE A 75 4.44 -19.36 -15.56
C PHE A 75 4.08 -20.65 -16.31
N GLU A 76 4.07 -20.64 -17.65
CA GLU A 76 3.90 -21.85 -18.46
C GLU A 76 5.01 -22.88 -18.20
N LEU A 77 6.27 -22.45 -18.11
CA LEU A 77 7.41 -23.32 -17.84
C LEU A 77 7.27 -24.01 -16.47
N SER A 78 6.74 -23.30 -15.47
CA SER A 78 6.49 -23.87 -14.12
C SER A 78 5.45 -24.99 -14.10
N ARG A 79 4.63 -25.10 -15.14
CA ARG A 79 3.64 -26.17 -15.32
C ARG A 79 4.12 -27.25 -16.27
N ALA A 80 5.27 -27.05 -16.93
CA ALA A 80 5.83 -28.00 -17.87
C ALA A 80 6.54 -29.16 -17.14
N PRO A 81 6.70 -30.33 -17.78
CA PRO A 81 7.45 -31.44 -17.20
C PRO A 81 8.90 -31.04 -16.90
N GLY A 82 9.51 -31.68 -15.90
CA GLY A 82 10.92 -31.46 -15.56
C GLY A 82 11.85 -31.59 -16.78
N GLY A 83 12.76 -30.64 -16.94
CA GLY A 83 13.66 -30.56 -18.10
C GLY A 83 13.09 -29.81 -19.31
N ALA A 84 11.91 -29.18 -19.20
CA ALA A 84 11.44 -28.24 -20.21
C ALA A 84 12.35 -27.00 -20.31
N ARG A 85 12.49 -26.48 -21.53
CA ARG A 85 13.29 -25.29 -21.86
C ARG A 85 12.56 -24.45 -22.89
N PHE A 86 12.47 -23.15 -22.67
CA PHE A 86 11.93 -22.20 -23.64
C PHE A 86 13.05 -21.30 -24.17
N ASP A 87 13.07 -21.09 -25.49
CA ASP A 87 14.00 -20.20 -26.16
C ASP A 87 13.20 -19.07 -26.84
N PHE A 88 13.48 -17.81 -26.49
CA PHE A 88 12.95 -16.62 -27.14
C PHE A 88 14.00 -16.05 -28.07
N SER A 89 13.72 -15.92 -29.36
CA SER A 89 14.61 -15.32 -30.34
C SER A 89 14.03 -14.04 -30.92
N TRP A 90 14.82 -12.98 -30.97
CA TRP A 90 14.46 -11.70 -31.62
C TRP A 90 15.69 -11.09 -32.30
N SER A 91 15.46 -10.10 -33.17
CA SER A 91 16.54 -9.40 -33.87
C SER A 91 16.46 -7.90 -33.63
N LEU A 92 17.62 -7.26 -33.46
CA LEU A 92 17.77 -5.81 -33.39
C LEU A 92 18.82 -5.38 -34.42
N GLY A 93 18.34 -4.83 -35.54
CA GLY A 93 19.18 -4.54 -36.71
C GLY A 93 19.79 -5.81 -37.28
N LEU A 94 21.12 -5.88 -37.37
CA LEU A 94 21.87 -7.03 -37.89
C LEU A 94 22.23 -8.08 -36.83
N THR A 95 21.88 -7.84 -35.57
CA THR A 95 22.22 -8.73 -34.45
C THR A 95 20.97 -9.49 -34.00
N SER A 96 21.07 -10.81 -33.87
CA SER A 96 20.00 -11.61 -33.25
C SER A 96 20.37 -12.02 -31.83
N TYR A 97 19.37 -12.17 -30.99
CA TYR A 97 19.51 -12.57 -29.60
C TYR A 97 18.64 -13.79 -29.32
N VAL A 98 19.09 -14.64 -28.41
CA VAL A 98 18.32 -15.79 -27.91
C VAL A 98 18.36 -15.77 -26.38
N LEU A 99 17.21 -15.57 -25.75
CA LEU A 99 17.04 -15.74 -24.31
C LEU A 99 16.50 -17.14 -24.06
N THR A 100 17.24 -17.92 -23.30
CA THR A 100 16.85 -19.26 -22.88
C THR A 100 16.42 -19.22 -21.42
N VAL A 101 15.33 -19.91 -21.11
CA VAL A 101 14.93 -20.22 -19.73
C VAL A 101 14.68 -21.72 -19.57
N SER A 102 15.21 -22.28 -18.50
CA SER A 102 14.96 -23.65 -18.08
C SER A 102 14.73 -23.69 -16.58
N GLN A 103 13.89 -24.60 -16.10
CA GLN A 103 13.61 -24.69 -14.67
C GLN A 103 14.23 -25.96 -14.08
N SER A 104 15.11 -25.76 -13.11
CA SER A 104 15.70 -26.83 -12.31
C SER A 104 15.13 -26.72 -10.89
N ALA A 105 14.34 -27.71 -10.47
CA ALA A 105 13.60 -27.70 -9.21
C ALA A 105 12.64 -26.50 -9.07
N SER A 106 13.03 -25.45 -8.34
CA SER A 106 12.19 -24.28 -8.03
C SER A 106 12.75 -22.95 -8.53
N ILE A 107 13.95 -22.93 -9.13
CA ILE A 107 14.62 -21.71 -9.60
C ILE A 107 14.85 -21.81 -11.11
N ALA A 108 14.47 -20.76 -11.84
CA ALA A 108 14.74 -20.65 -13.26
C ALA A 108 16.21 -20.28 -13.53
N ASP A 109 16.80 -20.97 -14.50
CA ASP A 109 18.13 -20.74 -15.05
C ASP A 109 17.98 -20.05 -16.43
N TRP A 110 18.53 -18.85 -16.53
CA TRP A 110 18.40 -17.94 -17.66
C TRP A 110 19.74 -17.77 -18.36
N LYS A 111 19.75 -17.83 -19.69
CA LYS A 111 20.97 -17.61 -20.50
C LYS A 111 20.66 -16.71 -21.68
N LEU A 112 21.44 -15.65 -21.88
CA LEU A 112 21.31 -14.79 -23.05
C LEU A 112 22.47 -15.01 -24.01
N TYR A 113 22.14 -15.30 -25.26
CA TYR A 113 23.08 -15.45 -26.35
C TYR A 113 22.95 -14.29 -27.33
N ARG A 114 24.08 -13.80 -27.83
CA ARG A 114 24.16 -12.95 -29.02
C ARG A 114 24.55 -13.82 -30.21
N CYS A 115 23.74 -13.81 -31.25
CA CYS A 115 23.94 -14.54 -32.49
C CYS A 115 24.41 -13.58 -33.58
N ALA A 116 25.57 -13.86 -34.16
CA ALA A 116 26.13 -13.12 -35.29
C ALA A 116 26.54 -14.12 -36.37
N GLY A 117 25.68 -14.30 -37.38
CA GLY A 117 25.86 -15.35 -38.39
C GLY A 117 25.69 -16.76 -37.81
N GLN A 118 26.65 -17.66 -38.07
CA GLN A 118 26.62 -19.05 -37.58
C GLN A 118 27.14 -19.22 -36.14
N GLN A 119 27.69 -18.17 -35.53
CA GLN A 119 28.24 -18.24 -34.17
C GLN A 119 27.28 -17.62 -33.16
N SER A 120 27.06 -18.36 -32.06
CA SER A 120 26.38 -17.85 -30.87
C SER A 120 27.39 -17.63 -29.76
N LYS A 121 27.38 -16.45 -29.15
CA LYS A 121 28.20 -16.09 -27.99
C LYS A 121 27.29 -15.94 -26.77
N LEU A 122 27.56 -16.71 -25.71
CA LEU A 122 26.90 -16.52 -24.42
C LEU A 122 27.34 -15.16 -23.84
N LEU A 123 26.38 -14.29 -23.52
CA LEU A 123 26.63 -13.01 -22.86
C LEU A 123 26.64 -13.17 -21.34
N TRP A 124 25.59 -13.77 -20.79
CA TRP A 124 25.47 -14.04 -19.36
C TRP A 124 24.56 -15.23 -19.07
N GLU A 125 24.70 -15.75 -17.85
CA GLU A 125 23.88 -16.81 -17.25
C GLU A 125 23.48 -16.38 -15.83
N HIS A 126 22.22 -16.55 -15.47
CA HIS A 126 21.69 -16.11 -14.18
C HIS A 126 20.60 -17.05 -13.64
N ARG A 127 20.65 -17.37 -12.35
CA ARG A 127 19.65 -18.20 -11.67
C ARG A 127 18.75 -17.32 -10.78
N THR A 128 17.51 -17.09 -11.19
CA THR A 128 16.55 -16.25 -10.45
C THR A 128 15.12 -16.47 -10.96
N ASN A 129 14.13 -16.25 -10.10
CA ASN A 129 12.72 -16.15 -10.49
C ASN A 129 12.26 -14.68 -10.64
N ASP A 130 13.16 -13.72 -10.40
CA ASP A 130 12.87 -12.29 -10.60
C ASP A 130 12.93 -11.94 -12.08
N VAL A 131 11.75 -11.93 -12.71
CA VAL A 131 11.59 -11.59 -14.13
C VAL A 131 12.00 -10.15 -14.43
N THR A 132 11.88 -9.23 -13.46
CA THR A 132 12.25 -7.82 -13.63
C THR A 132 13.75 -7.65 -13.73
N LEU A 133 14.51 -8.37 -12.89
CA LEU A 133 15.96 -8.43 -12.98
C LEU A 133 16.41 -8.93 -14.37
N ILE A 134 15.83 -10.05 -14.82
CA ILE A 134 16.14 -10.62 -16.14
C ILE A 134 15.83 -9.62 -17.25
N TYR A 135 14.65 -9.00 -17.21
CA TYR A 135 14.24 -8.00 -18.19
C TYR A 135 15.24 -6.84 -18.28
N ASN A 136 15.70 -6.32 -17.14
CA ASN A 136 16.70 -5.25 -17.09
C ASN A 136 18.08 -5.69 -17.60
N LEU A 137 18.50 -6.93 -17.33
CA LEU A 137 19.75 -7.49 -17.88
C LEU A 137 19.69 -7.66 -19.40
N VAL A 138 18.54 -8.03 -19.96
CA VAL A 138 18.38 -8.10 -21.42
C VAL A 138 18.38 -6.69 -22.01
N LEU A 139 17.72 -5.71 -21.37
CA LEU A 139 17.73 -4.31 -21.81
C LEU A 139 19.14 -3.71 -21.85
N SER A 140 19.94 -3.95 -20.80
CA SER A 140 21.31 -3.43 -20.72
C SER A 140 22.21 -3.99 -21.84
N GLU A 141 22.04 -5.26 -22.21
CA GLU A 141 22.84 -5.91 -23.25
C GLU A 141 22.38 -5.61 -24.68
N THR A 142 21.08 -5.43 -24.89
CA THR A 142 20.51 -5.21 -26.22
C THR A 142 20.62 -3.76 -26.68
N GLY A 143 20.89 -2.82 -25.77
CA GLY A 143 21.12 -1.41 -26.13
C GLY A 143 19.84 -0.59 -26.32
N GLU A 144 18.69 -1.07 -25.84
CA GLU A 144 17.48 -0.24 -25.65
C GLU A 144 17.61 0.62 -24.38
N SER A 145 18.76 1.26 -24.18
CA SER A 145 19.22 1.91 -22.94
C SER A 145 18.35 3.07 -22.43
N ASN A 146 17.30 3.43 -23.17
CA ASN A 146 16.37 4.49 -22.76
C ASN A 146 15.26 4.00 -21.82
N ARG A 147 15.23 2.71 -21.46
CA ARG A 147 14.20 2.15 -20.59
C ARG A 147 14.88 1.29 -19.52
N VAL A 148 14.73 1.65 -18.25
CA VAL A 148 14.99 0.76 -17.11
C VAL A 148 13.67 0.56 -16.39
N VAL A 149 13.33 -0.69 -16.12
CA VAL A 149 12.11 -1.01 -15.37
C VAL A 149 12.49 -1.19 -13.91
N SER A 150 11.96 -0.32 -13.05
CA SER A 150 12.13 -0.49 -11.60
C SER A 150 11.40 -1.76 -11.14
N GLY A 151 11.78 -2.32 -9.97
CA GLY A 151 11.19 -3.55 -9.42
C GLY A 151 9.67 -3.53 -9.18
N ASP A 152 9.00 -2.41 -9.49
CA ASP A 152 7.56 -2.17 -9.47
C ASP A 152 6.89 -2.18 -10.87
N GLY A 153 7.63 -2.55 -11.92
CA GLY A 153 7.11 -2.64 -13.30
C GLY A 153 6.98 -1.29 -14.03
N ARG A 154 7.50 -0.18 -13.46
CA ARG A 154 7.45 1.15 -14.10
C ARG A 154 8.67 1.41 -14.98
N LEU A 155 8.42 1.90 -16.20
CA LEU A 155 9.43 2.35 -17.14
C LEU A 155 10.00 3.71 -16.72
N SER A 156 11.30 3.76 -16.41
CA SER A 156 12.07 4.98 -16.17
C SER A 156 13.04 5.24 -17.33
N THR A 157 13.19 6.49 -17.74
CA THR A 157 14.13 6.91 -18.79
C THR A 157 15.43 7.39 -18.14
N ILE A 158 16.57 6.74 -18.43
CA ILE A 158 17.87 7.20 -17.93
C ILE A 158 18.48 8.18 -18.95
N HIS A 159 18.77 9.40 -18.51
CA HIS A 159 19.69 10.32 -19.20
C HIS A 159 21.03 10.29 -18.46
N GLY A 160 21.96 9.44 -18.91
CA GLY A 160 23.30 9.36 -18.30
C GLY A 160 24.22 8.44 -19.10
N LYS A 161 25.36 8.98 -19.55
CA LYS A 161 26.44 8.20 -20.16
C LYS A 161 27.05 7.25 -19.12
N MET A 162 27.02 5.96 -19.39
CA MET A 162 27.80 4.97 -18.65
C MET A 162 29.29 5.16 -18.95
N VAL A 163 30.09 5.43 -17.91
CA VAL A 163 31.56 5.43 -17.95
C VAL A 163 32.05 4.02 -17.62
N THR A 164 32.99 3.51 -18.41
CA THR A 164 33.63 2.19 -18.25
C THR A 164 34.60 2.18 -17.04
N PRO A 165 34.81 1.03 -16.38
CA PRO A 165 35.73 0.94 -15.25
C PRO A 165 37.15 0.61 -15.76
N GLU A 166 38.09 1.51 -15.54
CA GLU A 166 39.52 1.17 -15.51
C GLU A 166 40.10 1.43 -14.13
N ALA A 167 40.96 0.50 -13.73
CA ALA A 167 41.61 0.40 -12.44
C ALA A 167 42.49 1.62 -12.13
N ASN A 168 42.54 2.04 -10.86
CA ASN A 168 43.83 2.39 -10.26
C ASN A 168 43.81 2.39 -8.73
N THR A 169 44.90 1.85 -8.23
CA THR A 169 45.34 1.63 -6.87
C THR A 169 45.85 2.91 -6.18
N GLY A 170 45.61 3.03 -4.88
CA GLY A 170 46.67 3.44 -3.93
C GLY A 170 46.67 4.87 -3.36
N ASN A 171 46.53 4.90 -2.03
CA ASN A 171 47.16 5.79 -1.04
C ASN A 171 46.41 6.98 -0.40
N PHE A 172 46.55 6.95 0.93
CA PHE A 172 46.21 7.91 1.98
C PHE A 172 46.90 9.29 1.82
N VAL A 173 46.24 10.35 2.32
CA VAL A 173 46.67 11.26 3.42
C VAL A 173 46.05 12.67 3.25
N THR A 174 45.51 13.17 4.37
CA THR A 174 45.15 14.55 4.80
C THR A 174 44.08 15.39 4.12
N CYS A 175 43.17 15.82 5.00
CA CYS A 175 42.20 16.89 4.92
C CYS A 175 42.83 18.26 4.64
N HIS A 176 42.41 18.89 3.54
CA HIS A 176 42.45 20.34 3.38
C HIS A 176 41.07 20.82 2.92
N GLN A 177 40.52 21.77 3.68
CA GLN A 177 39.38 22.58 3.31
C GLN A 177 39.71 23.35 2.04
N ASN A 178 38.94 23.15 0.97
CA ASN A 178 38.84 24.10 -0.13
C ASN A 178 37.41 24.10 -0.67
N ALA A 179 36.78 25.27 -0.55
CA ALA A 179 35.52 25.60 -1.18
C ALA A 179 35.69 25.52 -2.71
N THR A 180 35.01 24.56 -3.35
CA THR A 180 34.92 24.49 -4.80
C THR A 180 33.50 24.76 -5.28
N LYS A 181 33.48 25.59 -6.33
CA LYS A 181 32.34 26.13 -7.07
C LYS A 181 31.29 25.07 -7.40
N SER A 182 30.04 25.44 -7.08
CA SER A 182 28.80 24.85 -7.54
C SER A 182 28.80 24.65 -9.06
N THR A 183 28.77 23.39 -9.48
CA THR A 183 28.44 22.94 -10.83
C THR A 183 26.93 22.63 -10.91
N PHE A 184 26.32 23.08 -12.00
CA PHE A 184 24.93 23.00 -12.42
C PHE A 184 24.12 21.76 -11.96
N GLY A 185 23.27 21.98 -10.96
CA GLY A 185 21.80 21.84 -11.03
C GLY A 185 21.20 20.53 -11.55
N THR A 186 21.45 19.40 -10.90
CA THR A 186 20.48 18.30 -10.90
C THR A 186 19.23 18.74 -10.13
N SER A 187 18.04 18.48 -10.69
CA SER A 187 16.78 18.82 -10.01
C SER A 187 16.74 18.13 -8.64
N PRO A 188 16.38 18.81 -7.55
CA PRO A 188 16.29 18.21 -6.23
C PRO A 188 15.36 16.98 -6.29
N GLN A 189 15.89 15.81 -5.96
CA GLN A 189 15.06 14.63 -5.72
C GLN A 189 14.31 14.81 -4.41
N PRO A 190 13.02 14.42 -4.33
CA PRO A 190 12.24 14.56 -3.11
C PRO A 190 12.83 13.71 -1.97
N VAL A 191 12.83 14.24 -0.75
CA VAL A 191 13.42 13.61 0.45
C VAL A 191 12.92 12.18 0.67
N LEU A 192 11.66 11.90 0.32
CA LEU A 192 11.07 10.56 0.47
C LEU A 192 11.77 9.50 -0.39
N ASP A 193 12.40 9.89 -1.51
CA ASP A 193 13.13 8.95 -2.40
C ASP A 193 14.42 8.45 -1.75
N SER A 194 14.93 9.15 -0.73
CA SER A 194 16.10 8.72 0.05
C SER A 194 15.77 7.68 1.13
N ILE A 195 14.49 7.56 1.51
CA ILE A 195 14.03 6.60 2.51
C ILE A 195 13.69 5.31 1.78
N ASP A 196 14.28 4.19 2.22
CA ASP A 196 13.92 2.89 1.67
C ASP A 196 12.49 2.50 2.12
N LEU A 197 11.54 2.63 1.19
CA LEU A 197 10.14 2.25 1.38
C LEU A 197 9.88 0.78 1.03
N ALA A 198 10.90 -0.04 0.80
CA ALA A 198 10.73 -1.46 0.43
C ALA A 198 9.90 -2.23 1.48
N GLU A 199 10.19 -2.05 2.77
CA GLU A 199 9.43 -2.70 3.84
C GLU A 199 7.97 -2.23 3.89
N ALA A 200 7.73 -0.93 3.70
CA ALA A 200 6.38 -0.36 3.64
C ALA A 200 5.57 -0.94 2.48
N ARG A 201 6.22 -1.14 1.33
CA ARG A 201 5.62 -1.77 0.14
C ARG A 201 5.31 -3.24 0.39
N GLN A 202 6.19 -3.98 1.06
CA GLN A 202 5.91 -5.36 1.45
C GLN A 202 4.72 -5.46 2.41
N LEU A 203 4.64 -4.56 3.39
CA LEU A 203 3.47 -4.49 4.28
C LEU A 203 2.20 -4.14 3.49
N THR A 204 2.26 -3.17 2.58
CA THR A 204 1.13 -2.80 1.71
C THR A 204 0.62 -4.01 0.94
N LYS A 205 1.50 -4.83 0.36
CA LYS A 205 1.12 -6.08 -0.32
C LYS A 205 0.38 -7.06 0.60
N ARG A 206 0.70 -7.10 1.90
CA ARG A 206 0.01 -7.95 2.90
C ARG A 206 -1.34 -7.38 3.33
N LEU A 207 -1.50 -6.06 3.29
CA LEU A 207 -2.76 -5.38 3.60
C LEU A 207 -3.74 -5.39 2.41
N CYS A 208 -3.22 -5.61 1.20
CA CYS A 208 -3.98 -5.71 -0.04
C CYS A 208 -4.41 -7.16 -0.34
N VAL A 209 -5.57 -7.31 -0.99
CA VAL A 209 -6.14 -8.64 -1.33
C VAL A 209 -5.64 -9.14 -2.69
N GLN A 210 -5.43 -8.23 -3.66
CA GLN A 210 -5.08 -8.56 -5.05
C GLN A 210 -4.20 -7.46 -5.66
N ASP A 211 -3.68 -7.72 -6.87
CA ASP A 211 -3.16 -6.71 -7.81
C ASP A 211 -4.25 -6.46 -8.86
N PRO A 212 -4.80 -5.25 -9.02
CA PRO A 212 -4.37 -3.95 -8.47
C PRO A 212 -4.43 -3.81 -6.95
N GLU A 213 -3.52 -3.01 -6.35
CA GLU A 213 -3.45 -2.70 -4.90
C GLU A 213 -4.80 -2.21 -4.32
N ILE A 214 -5.59 -3.17 -3.84
CA ILE A 214 -6.88 -2.94 -3.17
C ILE A 214 -6.77 -3.43 -1.74
N TYR A 215 -6.90 -2.51 -0.78
CA TYR A 215 -6.85 -2.84 0.63
C TYR A 215 -7.99 -3.79 1.03
N SER A 216 -7.71 -4.70 1.95
CA SER A 216 -8.73 -5.57 2.56
C SER A 216 -9.72 -4.76 3.42
N TYR A 217 -10.90 -5.33 3.70
CA TYR A 217 -11.90 -4.67 4.54
C TYR A 217 -11.39 -4.27 5.93
N PRO A 218 -10.68 -5.13 6.69
CA PRO A 218 -10.21 -4.69 7.99
C PRO A 218 -9.05 -3.68 7.86
N SER A 219 -8.29 -3.68 6.74
CA SER A 219 -7.32 -2.61 6.47
C SER A 219 -8.02 -1.29 6.19
N PHE A 220 -9.14 -1.32 5.47
CA PHE A 220 -9.99 -0.15 5.28
C PHE A 220 -10.50 0.41 6.61
N LEU A 221 -11.05 -0.44 7.50
CA LEU A 221 -11.54 -0.01 8.81
C LEU A 221 -10.45 0.65 9.65
N LEU A 222 -9.24 0.08 9.66
CA LEU A 222 -8.11 0.68 10.36
C LEU A 222 -7.80 2.09 9.83
N MET A 223 -7.72 2.25 8.52
CA MET A 223 -7.40 3.54 7.92
C MET A 223 -8.55 4.54 8.05
N PHE A 224 -9.79 4.05 8.06
CA PHE A 224 -10.98 4.84 8.33
C PHE A 224 -11.00 5.36 9.77
N ASP A 225 -10.74 4.52 10.77
CA ASP A 225 -10.68 4.93 12.18
C ASP A 225 -9.59 5.99 12.41
N GLN A 226 -8.41 5.82 11.79
CA GLN A 226 -7.33 6.82 11.83
C GLN A 226 -7.74 8.16 11.20
N GLU A 227 -8.42 8.11 10.05
CA GLU A 227 -8.91 9.29 9.34
C GLU A 227 -10.01 10.00 10.13
N TYR A 228 -10.90 9.23 10.75
CA TYR A 228 -11.98 9.70 11.61
C TYR A 228 -11.44 10.41 12.85
N CYS A 229 -10.52 9.77 13.59
CA CYS A 229 -9.88 10.40 14.75
C CYS A 229 -9.22 11.72 14.35
N ARG A 230 -8.48 11.73 13.23
CA ARG A 230 -7.86 12.97 12.74
C ARG A 230 -8.90 14.06 12.43
N ALA A 231 -10.01 13.68 11.80
CA ALA A 231 -11.08 14.59 11.45
C ALA A 231 -11.77 15.20 12.67
N VAL A 232 -11.96 14.41 13.73
CA VAL A 232 -12.46 14.91 15.03
C VAL A 232 -11.48 15.91 15.64
N ASP A 233 -10.20 15.53 15.76
CA ASP A 233 -9.16 16.33 16.43
C ASP A 233 -8.92 17.67 15.72
N HIS A 234 -8.79 17.63 14.39
CA HIS A 234 -8.36 18.79 13.60
C HIS A 234 -9.53 19.51 12.92
N GLY A 235 -10.74 18.96 12.99
CA GLY A 235 -11.87 19.42 12.18
C GLY A 235 -11.65 19.23 10.68
N SER A 236 -10.78 18.31 10.27
CA SER A 236 -10.58 18.00 8.85
C SER A 236 -11.80 17.26 8.31
N ARG A 237 -12.11 17.44 7.04
CA ARG A 237 -13.22 16.72 6.37
C ARG A 237 -12.70 15.47 5.69
N PHE A 238 -13.53 14.45 5.55
CA PHE A 238 -13.25 13.33 4.66
C PHE A 238 -14.55 12.78 4.11
N THR A 239 -14.46 12.02 3.02
CA THR A 239 -15.62 11.39 2.37
C THR A 239 -15.34 9.93 2.08
N ILE A 240 -16.36 9.10 2.20
CA ILE A 240 -16.39 7.70 1.81
C ILE A 240 -17.27 7.59 0.57
N VAL A 241 -16.75 6.91 -0.44
CA VAL A 241 -17.50 6.54 -1.64
C VAL A 241 -17.57 5.02 -1.69
N LEU A 242 -18.73 4.46 -1.34
CA LEU A 242 -19.01 3.04 -1.55
C LEU A 242 -19.55 2.85 -2.96
N PHE A 243 -19.15 1.78 -3.64
CA PHE A 243 -19.69 1.47 -4.96
C PHE A 243 -19.72 0.00 -5.26
N LYS A 244 -20.62 -0.34 -6.18
CA LYS A 244 -20.85 -1.70 -6.69
C LYS A 244 -20.73 -1.70 -8.20
N LEU A 245 -20.02 -2.70 -8.72
CA LEU A 245 -19.90 -2.96 -10.15
C LEU A 245 -20.91 -4.04 -10.53
N GLU A 246 -21.80 -3.74 -11.46
CA GLU A 246 -22.79 -4.65 -12.00
C GLU A 246 -22.44 -4.95 -13.46
N SER A 247 -22.34 -6.23 -13.81
CA SER A 247 -22.24 -6.64 -15.22
C SER A 247 -23.62 -7.02 -15.73
N VAL A 248 -23.92 -6.59 -16.96
CA VAL A 248 -25.21 -6.86 -17.61
C VAL A 248 -25.44 -8.35 -17.90
N GLN A 249 -24.38 -9.16 -18.01
CA GLN A 249 -24.50 -10.56 -18.44
C GLN A 249 -24.59 -11.56 -17.26
N LYS A 250 -23.88 -11.31 -16.16
CA LYS A 250 -23.90 -12.09 -14.90
C LYS A 250 -23.41 -11.21 -13.75
N PRO A 251 -23.89 -11.38 -12.50
CA PRO A 251 -23.30 -10.71 -11.35
C PRO A 251 -21.81 -11.06 -11.26
N VAL A 252 -20.94 -10.04 -11.14
CA VAL A 252 -19.49 -10.23 -11.01
C VAL A 252 -19.18 -10.54 -9.57
N GLU A 253 -18.85 -11.80 -9.26
CA GLU A 253 -18.25 -12.12 -7.97
C GLU A 253 -16.80 -11.59 -7.95
N MET A 254 -16.35 -11.04 -6.81
CA MET A 254 -15.02 -10.42 -6.74
C MET A 254 -13.85 -11.36 -7.07
N ILE A 255 -14.04 -12.66 -6.92
CA ILE A 255 -12.99 -13.65 -7.22
C ILE A 255 -12.71 -13.67 -8.74
N ASP A 256 -13.67 -13.28 -9.57
CA ASP A 256 -13.56 -13.19 -11.04
C ASP A 256 -12.97 -11.85 -11.53
N ILE A 257 -12.64 -10.92 -10.63
CA ILE A 257 -12.05 -9.63 -11.02
C ILE A 257 -10.67 -9.83 -11.63
N ALA A 258 -9.88 -10.79 -11.17
CA ALA A 258 -8.48 -10.98 -11.59
C ALA A 258 -8.31 -11.28 -13.11
N GLN A 259 -9.38 -11.68 -13.82
CA GLN A 259 -9.33 -12.03 -15.25
C GLN A 259 -10.33 -11.26 -16.13
N SER A 260 -11.03 -10.25 -15.59
CA SER A 260 -12.18 -9.62 -16.27
C SER A 260 -12.03 -8.11 -16.50
N SER A 261 -12.96 -7.54 -17.28
CA SER A 261 -13.12 -6.08 -17.50
C SER A 261 -13.18 -5.27 -16.20
N ALA A 262 -13.54 -5.90 -15.07
CA ALA A 262 -13.52 -5.26 -13.76
C ALA A 262 -12.11 -4.89 -13.29
N CYS A 263 -11.07 -5.70 -13.58
CA CYS A 263 -9.68 -5.37 -13.27
C CYS A 263 -9.22 -4.12 -14.02
N GLU A 264 -9.62 -3.97 -15.28
CA GLU A 264 -9.29 -2.77 -16.06
C GLU A 264 -10.03 -1.54 -15.52
N CYS A 265 -11.30 -1.67 -15.12
CA CYS A 265 -12.05 -0.62 -14.43
C CYS A 265 -11.33 -0.18 -13.15
N LEU A 266 -10.84 -1.13 -12.35
CA LEU A 266 -10.11 -0.85 -11.11
C LEU A 266 -8.78 -0.15 -11.36
N LYS A 267 -8.00 -0.59 -12.36
CA LYS A 267 -6.77 0.10 -12.79
C LYS A 267 -7.05 1.54 -13.22
N GLN A 268 -8.18 1.78 -13.88
CA GLN A 268 -8.61 3.14 -14.25
C GLN A 268 -9.00 3.96 -13.02
N ILE A 269 -9.73 3.39 -12.06
CA ILE A 269 -10.06 4.05 -10.79
C ILE A 269 -8.79 4.41 -10.01
N GLN A 270 -7.81 3.51 -9.93
CA GLN A 270 -6.53 3.78 -9.28
C GLN A 270 -5.73 4.91 -9.95
N ARG A 271 -5.82 5.07 -11.28
CA ARG A 271 -5.21 6.22 -11.97
C ARG A 271 -5.87 7.55 -11.61
N LEU A 272 -7.10 7.52 -11.09
CA LEU A 272 -7.87 8.72 -10.76
C LEU A 272 -7.70 9.17 -9.31
N HIS A 273 -7.42 8.24 -8.40
CA HIS A 273 -7.28 8.56 -6.99
C HIS A 273 -5.92 9.19 -6.70
N ARG A 274 -5.86 10.00 -5.64
CA ARG A 274 -4.61 10.59 -5.15
C ARG A 274 -3.83 9.56 -4.34
N LYS A 275 -2.55 9.81 -4.12
CA LYS A 275 -1.71 8.97 -3.24
C LYS A 275 -2.20 8.88 -1.79
N THR A 276 -2.98 9.86 -1.34
CA THR A 276 -3.63 9.86 -0.03
C THR A 276 -4.93 9.08 0.01
N ASP A 277 -5.54 8.81 -1.15
CA ASP A 277 -6.83 8.15 -1.22
C ASP A 277 -6.66 6.64 -1.04
N ILE A 278 -7.65 5.99 -0.45
CA ILE A 278 -7.56 4.57 -0.09
C ILE A 278 -8.65 3.82 -0.83
N LEU A 279 -8.26 3.00 -1.79
CA LEU A 279 -9.16 2.08 -2.49
C LEU A 279 -9.14 0.72 -1.77
N ALA A 280 -10.32 0.23 -1.39
CA ALA A 280 -10.45 -0.99 -0.62
C ALA A 280 -11.64 -1.85 -1.04
N LYS A 281 -11.54 -3.13 -0.70
CA LYS A 281 -12.64 -4.11 -0.70
C LYS A 281 -13.48 -3.89 0.56
N TYR A 282 -14.77 -3.63 0.37
CA TYR A 282 -15.70 -3.37 1.47
C TYR A 282 -16.47 -4.64 1.86
N THR A 283 -17.18 -5.25 0.90
CA THR A 283 -17.85 -6.56 1.05
C THR A 283 -17.38 -7.51 -0.05
N ALA A 284 -18.09 -8.62 -0.30
CA ALA A 284 -17.79 -9.51 -1.43
C ALA A 284 -18.04 -8.86 -2.80
N ASP A 285 -18.99 -7.92 -2.91
CA ASP A 285 -19.44 -7.29 -4.14
C ASP A 285 -19.28 -5.76 -4.15
N ARG A 286 -18.87 -5.16 -3.03
CA ARG A 286 -18.72 -3.70 -2.87
C ARG A 286 -17.28 -3.29 -2.63
N LEU A 287 -16.95 -2.14 -3.18
CA LEU A 287 -15.67 -1.45 -3.02
C LEU A 287 -15.91 -0.14 -2.26
N ALA A 288 -14.87 0.34 -1.60
CA ALA A 288 -14.86 1.61 -0.89
C ALA A 288 -13.67 2.45 -1.36
N VAL A 289 -13.88 3.76 -1.50
CA VAL A 289 -12.79 4.73 -1.58
C VAL A 289 -12.93 5.70 -0.40
N LEU A 290 -11.91 5.75 0.45
CA LEU A 290 -11.74 6.80 1.44
C LEU A 290 -11.01 7.97 0.79
N LEU A 291 -11.59 9.17 0.90
CA LEU A 291 -11.07 10.41 0.35
C LEU A 291 -10.74 11.38 1.50
N PRO A 292 -9.49 11.36 2.00
CA PRO A 292 -9.05 12.33 2.98
C PRO A 292 -9.18 13.76 2.49
N GLU A 293 -9.48 14.68 3.41
CA GLU A 293 -9.53 16.14 3.15
C GLU A 293 -10.41 16.49 1.96
N THR A 294 -11.53 15.78 1.86
CA THR A 294 -12.48 15.91 0.77
C THR A 294 -13.86 15.96 1.38
N ASP A 295 -14.58 17.03 1.06
CA ASP A 295 -15.98 17.17 1.46
C ASP A 295 -16.88 16.28 0.59
N VAL A 296 -18.12 16.13 1.04
CA VAL A 296 -19.11 15.26 0.39
C VAL A 296 -19.35 15.66 -1.06
N ARG A 297 -19.31 16.96 -1.36
CA ARG A 297 -19.38 17.49 -2.74
C ARG A 297 -18.21 17.01 -3.59
N GLY A 298 -16.98 17.09 -3.07
CA GLY A 298 -15.78 16.56 -3.73
C GLY A 298 -15.86 15.05 -3.97
N GLY A 299 -16.40 14.28 -3.02
CA GLY A 299 -16.64 12.85 -3.20
C GLY A 299 -17.68 12.54 -4.29
N LYS A 300 -18.76 13.33 -4.37
CA LYS A 300 -19.74 13.23 -5.47
C LYS A 300 -19.09 13.50 -6.83
N LEU A 301 -18.27 14.54 -6.93
CA LEU A 301 -17.55 14.86 -8.18
C LEU A 301 -16.55 13.76 -8.56
N PHE A 302 -15.90 13.14 -7.57
CA PHE A 302 -15.01 12.00 -7.77
C PHE A 302 -15.78 10.78 -8.31
N ALA A 303 -16.93 10.43 -7.72
CA ALA A 303 -17.81 9.37 -8.22
C ALA A 303 -18.27 9.62 -9.67
N GLN A 304 -18.69 10.85 -9.98
CA GLN A 304 -19.06 11.24 -11.36
C GLN A 304 -17.88 11.14 -12.33
N LYS A 305 -16.65 11.41 -11.87
CA LYS A 305 -15.45 11.29 -12.70
C LYS A 305 -15.17 9.81 -13.02
N ILE A 306 -15.32 8.92 -12.05
CA ILE A 306 -15.21 7.47 -12.26
C ILE A 306 -16.27 7.04 -13.28
N GLU A 307 -17.54 7.37 -13.05
CA GLU A 307 -18.65 7.02 -13.96
C GLU A 307 -18.35 7.42 -15.41
N ARG A 308 -17.97 8.69 -15.63
CA ARG A 308 -17.64 9.21 -16.98
C ARG A 308 -16.50 8.43 -17.66
N ILE A 309 -15.49 8.02 -16.91
CA ILE A 309 -14.34 7.30 -17.45
C ILE A 309 -14.72 5.86 -17.81
N LEU A 310 -15.47 5.19 -16.94
CA LEU A 310 -15.95 3.84 -17.21
C LEU A 310 -16.90 3.80 -18.41
N LEU A 311 -17.84 4.75 -18.51
CA LEU A 311 -18.74 4.89 -19.66
C LEU A 311 -17.96 5.14 -20.96
N ARG A 312 -16.95 6.01 -20.95
CA ARG A 312 -16.14 6.29 -22.13
C ARG A 312 -15.37 5.05 -22.60
N ASN A 313 -14.82 4.26 -21.68
CA ASN A 313 -14.02 3.09 -22.05
C ASN A 313 -14.88 1.91 -22.51
N ALA A 314 -16.09 1.77 -21.97
CA ALA A 314 -17.08 0.82 -22.48
C ALA A 314 -17.42 1.07 -23.96
N LEU A 315 -17.45 2.33 -24.39
CA LEU A 315 -17.72 2.70 -25.79
C LEU A 315 -16.56 2.37 -26.73
N ILE A 316 -15.30 2.49 -26.28
CA ILE A 316 -14.11 2.33 -27.12
C ILE A 316 -13.81 0.85 -27.39
N ASN A 317 -13.97 -0.01 -26.39
CA ASN A 317 -13.45 -1.38 -26.47
C ASN A 317 -14.39 -2.35 -27.22
N GLY A 318 -15.55 -1.90 -27.73
CA GLY A 318 -16.50 -2.71 -28.51
C GLY A 318 -16.98 -4.00 -27.80
N SER A 319 -16.63 -4.15 -26.53
CA SER A 319 -16.81 -5.37 -25.75
C SER A 319 -18.21 -5.35 -25.16
N SER A 320 -19.00 -6.38 -25.42
CA SER A 320 -20.43 -6.49 -25.10
C SER A 320 -20.79 -6.51 -23.60
N GLY A 321 -19.86 -6.19 -22.71
CA GLY A 321 -20.08 -6.09 -21.27
C GLY A 321 -20.21 -4.63 -20.84
N PHE A 322 -21.43 -4.09 -20.87
CA PHE A 322 -21.69 -2.84 -20.16
C PHE A 322 -21.53 -3.09 -18.66
N VAL A 323 -20.67 -2.32 -18.01
CA VAL A 323 -20.55 -2.31 -16.55
C VAL A 323 -21.38 -1.13 -16.04
N LYS A 324 -22.49 -1.43 -15.37
CA LYS A 324 -23.25 -0.42 -14.63
C LYS A 324 -22.57 -0.25 -13.27
N ILE A 325 -22.38 0.98 -12.84
CA ILE A 325 -21.78 1.28 -11.55
C ILE A 325 -22.77 2.07 -10.71
N LYS A 326 -22.85 1.74 -9.42
CA LYS A 326 -23.69 2.44 -8.43
C LYS A 326 -22.82 2.96 -7.30
N PHE A 327 -23.11 4.17 -6.83
CA PHE A 327 -22.35 4.85 -5.78
C PHE A 327 -23.25 5.31 -4.64
N GLY A 328 -22.81 5.05 -3.43
CA GLY A 328 -23.25 5.70 -2.20
C GLY A 328 -22.15 6.59 -1.65
N VAL A 329 -22.45 7.87 -1.42
CA VAL A 329 -21.48 8.85 -0.91
C VAL A 329 -21.96 9.39 0.44
N SER A 330 -21.06 9.39 1.42
CA SER A 330 -21.27 10.00 2.74
C SER A 330 -19.93 10.50 3.27
N GLY A 331 -19.93 11.47 4.17
CA GLY A 331 -18.69 12.01 4.71
C GLY A 331 -18.91 12.84 5.97
N MET A 332 -17.81 13.14 6.63
CA MET A 332 -17.82 13.94 7.84
C MET A 332 -17.98 15.43 7.50
N GLN A 333 -19.13 16.00 7.86
CA GLN A 333 -19.41 17.44 7.71
C GLN A 333 -19.26 18.21 9.02
N ASN A 334 -19.60 17.58 10.14
CA ASN A 334 -19.55 18.15 11.48
C ASN A 334 -18.74 17.23 12.42
N ARG A 335 -18.23 17.78 13.54
CA ARG A 335 -17.43 17.04 14.54
C ARG A 335 -18.25 16.09 15.41
N TRP A 336 -19.57 16.10 15.28
CA TRP A 336 -20.51 15.38 16.15
C TRP A 336 -21.08 14.12 15.48
N THR A 337 -20.61 13.78 14.28
CA THR A 337 -21.04 12.57 13.60
C THR A 337 -20.13 11.44 14.00
N SER A 338 -20.67 10.34 14.53
CA SER A 338 -19.89 9.15 14.80
C SER A 338 -19.37 8.49 13.53
N GLY A 339 -18.24 7.79 13.62
CA GLY A 339 -17.70 7.02 12.49
C GLY A 339 -18.68 5.98 11.96
N GLU A 340 -19.44 5.34 12.84
CA GLU A 340 -20.48 4.36 12.50
C GLU A 340 -21.61 5.00 11.68
N SER A 341 -22.12 6.17 12.10
CA SER A 341 -23.15 6.91 11.35
C SER A 341 -22.69 7.31 9.95
N ILE A 342 -21.41 7.65 9.76
CA ILE A 342 -20.84 7.98 8.44
C ILE A 342 -20.86 6.77 7.51
N LEU A 343 -20.42 5.60 8.01
CA LEU A 343 -20.43 4.35 7.25
C LEU A 343 -21.85 3.92 6.91
N LEU A 344 -22.75 3.92 7.90
CA LEU A 344 -24.15 3.54 7.72
C LEU A 344 -24.85 4.45 6.70
N ALA A 345 -24.57 5.76 6.72
CA ALA A 345 -25.08 6.69 5.72
C ALA A 345 -24.54 6.38 4.31
N ALA A 346 -23.28 5.97 4.17
CA ALA A 346 -22.72 5.56 2.88
C ALA A 346 -23.41 4.28 2.34
N GLU A 347 -23.66 3.32 3.23
CA GLU A 347 -24.36 2.08 2.88
C GLU A 347 -25.82 2.33 2.49
N HIS A 348 -26.53 3.16 3.25
CA HIS A 348 -27.90 3.56 2.92
C HIS A 348 -27.97 4.33 1.60
N ALA A 349 -27.00 5.21 1.32
CA ALA A 349 -26.90 5.88 0.04
C ALA A 349 -26.73 4.88 -1.11
N LEU A 350 -25.84 3.90 -0.96
CA LEU A 350 -25.62 2.87 -1.98
C LEU A 350 -26.86 2.00 -2.19
N ALA A 351 -27.49 1.54 -1.10
CA ALA A 351 -28.72 0.76 -1.16
C ALA A 351 -29.85 1.54 -1.86
N LYS A 352 -29.98 2.84 -1.57
CA LYS A 352 -30.94 3.70 -2.27
C LYS A 352 -30.59 3.82 -3.75
N ALA A 353 -29.32 3.96 -4.13
CA ALA A 353 -28.89 4.00 -5.54
C ALA A 353 -29.20 2.70 -6.30
N GLU A 354 -29.13 1.55 -5.62
CA GLU A 354 -29.57 0.25 -6.15
C GLU A 354 -31.10 0.23 -6.38
N MET A 355 -31.89 0.85 -5.48
CA MET A 355 -33.35 0.89 -5.57
C MET A 355 -33.92 1.89 -6.59
N ILE A 356 -33.41 3.12 -6.63
CA ILE A 356 -34.02 4.24 -7.41
C ILE A 356 -33.43 4.41 -8.81
N GLU A 357 -32.60 3.47 -9.26
CA GLU A 357 -31.84 3.51 -10.52
C GLU A 357 -30.93 4.73 -10.73
N GLU A 358 -30.79 5.65 -9.79
CA GLU A 358 -29.78 6.71 -9.83
C GLU A 358 -28.36 6.13 -9.73
N THR A 359 -27.40 6.67 -10.48
CA THR A 359 -26.00 6.20 -10.40
C THR A 359 -25.35 6.61 -9.08
N ILE A 360 -25.61 7.83 -8.60
CA ILE A 360 -24.90 8.42 -7.46
C ILE A 360 -25.90 9.01 -6.49
N VAL A 361 -26.00 8.39 -5.32
CA VAL A 361 -26.79 8.92 -4.20
C VAL A 361 -25.85 9.41 -3.12
N VAL A 362 -26.18 10.54 -2.53
CA VAL A 362 -25.42 11.18 -1.46
C VAL A 362 -26.30 11.26 -0.23
N PHE A 363 -25.88 10.67 0.88
CA PHE A 363 -26.52 10.84 2.18
C PHE A 363 -25.60 11.59 3.13
N GLU A 364 -26.21 12.53 3.84
CA GLU A 364 -25.56 13.22 4.94
C GLU A 364 -25.91 12.45 6.22
N PRO A 365 -24.92 12.06 7.02
CA PRO A 365 -25.18 11.37 8.27
C PRO A 365 -25.91 12.33 9.22
N ALA A 366 -26.87 11.79 9.97
CA ALA A 366 -27.51 12.56 11.03
C ALA A 366 -26.46 12.95 12.08
N ALA A 367 -26.58 14.14 12.65
CA ALA A 367 -25.76 14.50 13.80
C ALA A 367 -26.15 13.58 14.97
N ASP A 368 -25.18 12.84 15.49
CA ASP A 368 -25.40 12.05 16.69
C ASP A 368 -25.44 13.02 17.89
N PRO A 369 -26.19 12.70 18.96
CA PRO A 369 -26.00 13.39 20.22
C PRO A 369 -24.51 13.30 20.62
N PRO A 370 -23.96 14.28 21.34
CA PRO A 370 -22.57 14.26 21.78
C PRO A 370 -22.38 13.11 22.78
N THR A 371 -22.15 11.92 22.25
CA THR A 371 -21.76 10.72 22.97
C THR A 371 -20.26 10.55 22.88
N GLU A 372 -19.70 9.84 23.85
CA GLU A 372 -18.28 9.49 23.86
C GLU A 372 -17.91 8.80 22.55
N THR A 373 -16.81 9.25 21.93
CA THR A 373 -16.33 8.75 20.65
C THR A 373 -16.00 7.27 20.75
N LYS A 374 -16.95 6.42 20.38
CA LYS A 374 -16.73 4.97 20.31
C LYS A 374 -15.81 4.67 19.12
N ARG A 375 -14.63 4.14 19.40
CA ARG A 375 -13.73 3.63 18.36
C ARG A 375 -14.34 2.40 17.70
N ILE A 376 -14.07 2.25 16.42
CA ILE A 376 -14.51 1.07 15.68
C ILE A 376 -13.64 -0.10 16.13
N GLU A 377 -14.28 -1.22 16.49
CA GLU A 377 -13.55 -2.43 16.82
C GLU A 377 -12.84 -2.95 15.56
N ILE A 378 -11.51 -2.85 15.56
CA ILE A 378 -10.67 -3.31 14.46
C ILE A 378 -10.21 -4.74 14.77
N ASP A 379 -10.23 -5.60 13.76
CA ASP A 379 -9.72 -6.96 13.82
C ASP A 379 -8.28 -7.01 14.39
N HIS A 380 -8.10 -7.80 15.46
CA HIS A 380 -6.81 -7.96 16.15
C HIS A 380 -5.68 -8.46 15.25
N SER A 381 -5.99 -9.24 14.20
CA SER A 381 -4.98 -9.72 13.25
C SER A 381 -4.33 -8.57 12.49
N ILE A 382 -5.11 -7.55 12.12
CA ILE A 382 -4.61 -6.37 11.41
C ILE A 382 -3.89 -5.42 12.35
N GLN A 383 -4.38 -5.27 13.59
CA GLN A 383 -3.67 -4.55 14.63
C GLN A 383 -2.27 -5.15 14.85
N SER A 384 -2.17 -6.48 14.89
CA SER A 384 -0.91 -7.21 15.04
C SER A 384 0.05 -7.03 13.86
N LEU A 385 -0.46 -6.85 12.64
CA LEU A 385 0.38 -6.53 11.46
C LEU A 385 0.94 -5.11 11.53
N MET A 386 0.19 -4.18 12.14
CA MET A 386 0.52 -2.77 12.15
C MET A 386 1.28 -2.33 13.41
N GLN A 387 1.24 -3.10 14.50
CA GLN A 387 1.81 -2.74 15.80
C GLN A 387 2.85 -3.76 16.28
N ILE A 388 3.93 -3.29 16.89
CA ILE A 388 5.04 -4.16 17.38
C ILE A 388 4.65 -4.94 18.65
N ALA A 389 3.64 -4.47 19.40
CA ALA A 389 3.20 -5.13 20.62
C ALA A 389 1.79 -4.69 21.02
N ASN A 390 1.12 -5.52 21.82
CA ASN A 390 -0.15 -5.25 22.50
C ASN A 390 -0.04 -4.15 23.59
N VAL A 391 0.93 -3.25 23.47
CA VAL A 391 1.10 -2.12 24.39
C VAL A 391 -0.05 -1.15 24.10
N GLN A 392 -0.95 -1.04 25.07
CA GLN A 392 -2.00 -0.02 25.09
C GLN A 392 -1.34 1.35 24.86
N GLY A 393 -1.46 1.90 23.66
CA GLY A 393 -0.75 3.14 23.31
C GLY A 393 -0.46 3.38 21.83
N GLY A 394 -0.55 2.36 20.97
CA GLY A 394 -0.52 2.56 19.52
C GLY A 394 0.88 2.84 18.95
N VAL A 395 1.86 2.00 19.32
CA VAL A 395 3.20 2.02 18.71
C VAL A 395 3.18 1.15 17.45
N TYR A 396 3.40 1.78 16.31
CA TYR A 396 3.41 1.12 15.01
C TYR A 396 4.71 0.36 14.78
N SER A 397 4.63 -0.70 13.99
CA SER A 397 5.81 -1.32 13.40
C SER A 397 6.52 -0.35 12.47
N TYR A 398 7.82 -0.53 12.28
CA TYR A 398 8.57 0.34 11.36
C TYR A 398 8.01 0.32 9.93
N PRO A 399 7.65 -0.83 9.34
CA PRO A 399 6.99 -0.85 8.03
C PRO A 399 5.64 -0.12 8.03
N ALA A 400 4.87 -0.26 9.12
CA ALA A 400 3.60 0.44 9.32
C ALA A 400 3.78 1.95 9.39
N PHE A 401 4.79 2.39 10.13
CA PHE A 401 5.17 3.79 10.24
C PHE A 401 5.57 4.39 8.91
N LEU A 402 6.40 3.69 8.12
CA LEU A 402 6.80 4.16 6.80
C LEU A 402 5.59 4.33 5.86
N LEU A 403 4.62 3.41 5.92
CA LEU A 403 3.36 3.52 5.18
C LEU A 403 2.56 4.77 5.60
N LEU A 404 2.44 5.02 6.91
CA LEU A 404 1.77 6.22 7.42
C LEU A 404 2.55 7.50 7.10
N LEU A 405 3.87 7.44 7.15
CA LEU A 405 4.76 8.56 6.82
C LEU A 405 4.63 8.97 5.35
N GLU A 406 4.61 8.03 4.42
CA GLU A 406 4.41 8.31 2.99
C GLU A 406 3.08 9.05 2.76
N ARG A 407 2.01 8.64 3.46
CA ARG A 407 0.70 9.30 3.37
C ARG A 407 0.71 10.70 3.95
N GLU A 408 1.29 10.89 5.13
CA GLU A 408 1.41 12.21 5.76
C GLU A 408 2.31 13.14 4.94
N TYR A 409 3.34 12.61 4.28
CA TYR A 409 4.16 13.37 3.34
C TYR A 409 3.34 13.87 2.14
N HIS A 410 2.57 13.00 1.50
CA HIS A 410 1.71 13.40 0.39
C HIS A 410 0.63 14.40 0.79
N ARG A 411 0.11 14.27 2.01
CA ARG A 411 -0.82 15.21 2.62
C ARG A 411 -0.19 16.59 2.83
N ALA A 412 0.94 16.65 3.55
CA ALA A 412 1.67 17.90 3.79
C ALA A 412 2.08 18.59 2.47
N SER A 413 2.59 17.81 1.51
CA SER A 413 2.96 18.28 0.17
C SER A 413 1.81 18.94 -0.58
N ARG A 414 0.57 18.47 -0.37
CA ARG A 414 -0.64 19.03 -0.99
C ARG A 414 -1.03 20.39 -0.39
N HIS A 415 -0.88 20.55 0.91
CA HIS A 415 -1.17 21.82 1.59
C HIS A 415 0.01 22.79 1.61
N GLN A 416 1.14 22.40 1.02
CA GLN A 416 2.39 23.15 1.12
C GLN A 416 2.85 23.33 2.57
N GLU A 417 2.55 22.33 3.41
CA GLU A 417 2.94 22.29 4.81
C GLU A 417 4.27 21.54 4.98
N GLU A 418 4.97 21.86 6.07
CA GLU A 418 6.18 21.16 6.47
C GLU A 418 5.81 19.98 7.36
N LEU A 419 6.35 18.80 7.04
CA LEU A 419 6.20 17.62 7.88
C LEU A 419 7.45 17.46 8.73
N PHE A 420 7.28 17.35 10.05
CA PHE A 420 8.39 17.11 10.96
C PHE A 420 8.28 15.74 11.62
N ILE A 421 9.42 15.07 11.74
CA ILE A 421 9.56 13.80 12.42
C ILE A 421 10.55 14.00 13.56
N LEU A 422 10.16 13.61 14.77
CA LEU A 422 11.05 13.60 15.93
C LEU A 422 11.53 12.17 16.15
N GLN A 423 12.84 11.97 16.06
CA GLN A 423 13.49 10.69 16.33
C GLN A 423 14.19 10.75 17.68
N PHE A 424 14.06 9.68 18.46
CA PHE A 424 14.72 9.49 19.74
C PHE A 424 15.52 8.20 19.73
N ARG A 425 16.74 8.24 20.28
CA ARG A 425 17.52 7.04 20.55
C ARG A 425 18.03 7.09 21.98
N LEU A 426 17.69 6.06 22.75
CA LEU A 426 18.15 5.90 24.12
C LEU A 426 19.52 5.21 24.12
N LYS A 427 20.55 5.91 24.58
CA LYS A 427 21.89 5.33 24.77
C LYS A 427 22.19 5.16 26.24
N ALA A 428 22.75 4.01 26.61
CA ALA A 428 23.31 3.83 27.94
C ALA A 428 24.74 4.39 27.96
N ASN A 429 25.01 5.38 28.79
CA ASN A 429 26.34 5.89 29.10
C ASN A 429 27.07 4.98 30.10
N GLN A 430 27.08 3.67 29.84
CA GLN A 430 27.87 2.73 30.65
C GLN A 430 29.15 2.35 29.92
N ILE A 431 30.29 2.67 30.55
CA ILE A 431 31.58 2.05 30.25
C ILE A 431 31.62 0.78 31.11
N ILE A 432 31.33 -0.38 30.52
CA ILE A 432 31.49 -1.67 31.20
C ILE A 432 32.80 -2.25 30.69
N ALA A 433 33.79 -2.39 31.56
CA ALA A 433 35.07 -3.06 31.26
C ALA A 433 35.86 -2.49 30.05
N GLY A 434 35.76 -1.18 29.77
CA GLY A 434 36.52 -0.52 28.69
C GLY A 434 35.84 -0.55 27.32
N GLU A 435 34.75 -1.31 27.16
CA GLU A 435 33.88 -1.23 25.98
C GLU A 435 32.65 -0.37 26.29
N ARG A 436 32.29 0.50 25.33
CA ARG A 436 31.06 1.30 25.43
C ARG A 436 29.88 0.39 25.12
N ALA A 437 29.05 0.10 26.12
CA ALA A 437 27.78 -0.58 25.90
C ALA A 437 26.83 0.38 25.18
N GLU A 438 26.61 0.21 23.87
CA GLU A 438 25.85 1.18 23.09
C GLU A 438 24.33 1.10 23.26
N THR A 439 23.80 -0.04 23.70
CA THR A 439 22.35 -0.32 23.73
C THR A 439 21.82 -0.42 25.15
N ALA A 440 20.79 0.39 25.47
CA ALA A 440 20.08 0.30 26.74
C ALA A 440 19.35 -1.06 26.89
N SER A 441 19.10 -1.49 28.12
CA SER A 441 18.38 -2.74 28.39
C SER A 441 16.95 -2.70 27.85
N SER A 442 16.35 -3.86 27.59
CA SER A 442 14.95 -3.96 27.13
C SER A 442 13.97 -3.34 28.14
N VAL A 443 14.25 -3.47 29.44
CA VAL A 443 13.44 -2.88 30.52
C VAL A 443 13.49 -1.35 30.48
N ALA A 444 14.67 -0.76 30.29
CA ALA A 444 14.82 0.69 30.17
C ALA A 444 14.09 1.24 28.92
N HIS A 445 14.14 0.52 27.80
CA HIS A 445 13.37 0.87 26.61
C HIS A 445 11.85 0.81 26.85
N ALA A 446 11.36 -0.22 27.54
CA ALA A 446 9.94 -0.34 27.87
C ALA A 446 9.46 0.82 28.77
N GLN A 447 10.21 1.15 29.82
CA GLN A 447 9.90 2.28 30.70
C GLN A 447 9.99 3.63 29.98
N PHE A 448 10.97 3.82 29.10
CA PHE A 448 11.06 5.00 28.24
C PHE A 448 9.83 5.12 27.32
N LEU A 449 9.41 4.00 26.73
CA LEU A 449 8.26 3.94 25.85
C LEU A 449 6.96 4.28 26.58
N GLU A 450 6.71 3.72 27.76
CA GLU A 450 5.53 4.04 28.59
C GLU A 450 5.46 5.54 28.90
N ARG A 451 6.60 6.16 29.21
CA ARG A 451 6.64 7.61 29.46
C ARG A 451 6.41 8.42 28.21
N LEU A 452 7.01 8.03 27.09
CA LEU A 452 6.79 8.68 25.80
C LEU A 452 5.31 8.62 25.41
N LEU A 453 4.64 7.49 25.66
CA LEU A 453 3.21 7.32 25.45
C LEU A 453 2.38 8.26 26.32
N ALA A 454 2.81 8.59 27.54
CA ALA A 454 2.14 9.59 28.38
C ALA A 454 2.25 11.04 27.84
N PHE A 455 3.19 11.32 26.93
CA PHE A 455 3.32 12.60 26.23
C PHE A 455 2.69 12.61 24.82
N LYS A 456 2.25 11.44 24.37
CA LYS A 456 1.62 11.26 23.07
C LYS A 456 0.28 12.01 23.08
N GLN A 457 0.07 12.84 22.06
CA GLN A 457 -1.23 13.46 21.81
C GLN A 457 -2.09 12.54 20.93
N ASP A 458 -3.39 12.77 20.94
CA ASP A 458 -4.28 12.15 19.97
C ASP A 458 -3.86 12.57 18.55
N GLY A 459 -3.88 11.60 17.64
CA GLY A 459 -3.36 11.77 16.28
C GLY A 459 -1.84 11.67 16.09
N ASP A 460 -1.03 11.61 17.16
CA ASP A 460 0.41 11.30 17.04
C ASP A 460 0.61 9.87 16.52
N THR A 461 1.56 9.70 15.60
CA THR A 461 2.00 8.38 15.09
C THR A 461 3.38 8.09 15.65
N LEU A 462 3.49 7.07 16.49
CA LEU A 462 4.75 6.65 17.12
C LEU A 462 5.17 5.28 16.58
N ALA A 463 6.46 5.06 16.36
CA ALA A 463 6.99 3.78 15.91
C ALA A 463 8.38 3.50 16.43
N LEU A 464 8.74 2.22 16.49
CA LEU A 464 10.07 1.74 16.87
C LEU A 464 10.74 1.08 15.66
N SER A 465 11.89 1.58 15.25
CA SER A 465 12.70 1.00 14.17
C SER A 465 13.57 -0.17 14.67
N PRO A 466 14.09 -1.02 13.76
CA PRO A 466 14.93 -2.17 14.13
C PRO A 466 16.19 -1.80 14.94
N ASP A 467 16.74 -0.61 14.72
CA ASP A 467 17.89 -0.06 15.46
C ASP A 467 17.51 0.58 16.81
N GLN A 468 16.29 0.33 17.30
CA GLN A 468 15.71 0.86 18.54
C GLN A 468 15.53 2.39 18.53
N THR A 469 15.48 3.02 17.36
CA THR A 469 15.15 4.45 17.23
C THR A 469 13.63 4.62 17.27
N LEU A 470 13.13 5.43 18.20
CA LEU A 470 11.72 5.78 18.29
C LEU A 470 11.44 6.98 17.38
N SER A 471 10.50 6.85 16.45
CA SER A 471 10.11 7.91 15.52
C SER A 471 8.68 8.36 15.81
N LEU A 472 8.49 9.66 15.99
CA LEU A 472 7.23 10.32 16.27
C LEU A 472 6.90 11.30 15.13
N ILE A 473 5.72 11.13 14.53
CA ILE A 473 5.11 12.13 13.64
C ILE A 473 4.01 12.83 14.43
N ARG A 474 4.15 14.15 14.59
CA ARG A 474 3.09 15.02 15.14
C ARG A 474 2.61 15.96 14.06
N ARG A 475 1.34 15.81 13.68
CA ARG A 475 0.70 16.60 12.62
C ARG A 475 0.63 18.08 13.01
N GLY A 476 0.91 18.97 12.06
CA GLY A 476 0.85 20.42 12.27
C GLY A 476 1.84 20.99 13.31
N ALA A 477 2.73 20.16 13.88
CA ALA A 477 3.73 20.64 14.82
C ALA A 477 4.82 21.44 14.12
N SER A 478 5.19 22.58 14.71
CA SER A 478 6.41 23.28 14.30
C SER A 478 7.66 22.60 14.87
N ALA A 479 8.83 22.86 14.27
CA ALA A 479 10.11 22.45 14.83
C ALA A 479 10.29 22.92 16.30
N GLY A 480 9.78 24.10 16.66
CA GLY A 480 9.79 24.60 18.03
C GLY A 480 8.96 23.74 18.99
N CYS A 481 7.77 23.30 18.56
CA CYS A 481 6.92 22.39 19.35
C CYS A 481 7.63 21.05 19.61
N LEU A 482 8.25 20.47 18.59
CA LEU A 482 9.00 19.21 18.74
C LEU A 482 10.27 19.35 19.58
N ARG A 483 10.98 20.49 19.49
CA ARG A 483 12.10 20.79 20.40
C ARG A 483 11.63 20.85 21.85
N ASN A 484 10.54 21.57 22.13
CA ASN A 484 9.98 21.67 23.46
C ASN A 484 9.52 20.31 24.00
N LEU A 485 8.95 19.46 23.15
CA LEU A 485 8.60 18.08 23.48
C LEU A 485 9.85 17.28 23.85
N ALA A 486 10.90 17.31 23.02
CA ALA A 486 12.16 16.62 23.27
C ALA A 486 12.81 17.09 24.58
N SER A 487 12.90 18.40 24.83
CA SER A 487 13.43 18.95 26.08
C SER A 487 12.57 18.60 27.31
N SER A 488 11.25 18.50 27.14
CA SER A 488 10.35 18.11 28.25
C SER A 488 10.45 16.63 28.57
N LEU A 489 10.61 15.78 27.56
CA LEU A 489 10.92 14.36 27.74
C LEU A 489 12.26 14.18 28.44
N ALA A 490 13.31 14.83 27.95
CA ALA A 490 14.65 14.75 28.56
C ALA A 490 14.64 15.17 30.03
N ARG A 491 14.00 16.30 30.37
CA ARG A 491 13.87 16.76 31.77
C ARG A 491 13.14 15.76 32.65
N ARG A 492 12.00 15.20 32.21
CA ARG A 492 11.25 14.22 33.02
C ARG A 492 12.00 12.91 33.20
N LEU A 493 12.80 12.50 32.22
CA LEU A 493 13.58 11.27 32.28
C LEU A 493 14.81 11.43 33.17
N GLY A 494 15.46 12.59 33.15
CA GLY A 494 16.61 12.89 34.01
C GLY A 494 16.27 13.01 35.50
N THR A 495 15.06 13.47 35.84
CA THR A 495 14.63 13.63 37.24
C THR A 495 14.17 12.34 37.93
N ASP A 496 14.00 11.26 37.18
CA ASP A 496 13.26 10.09 37.67
C ASP A 496 14.21 8.96 38.08
N HIS A 497 14.41 8.84 39.39
CA HIS A 497 15.29 7.83 40.01
C HIS A 497 14.83 6.38 39.75
N SER A 498 13.61 6.15 39.25
CA SER A 498 13.07 4.81 39.00
C SER A 498 13.73 4.06 37.83
N LEU A 499 14.34 4.78 36.87
CA LEU A 499 15.18 4.16 35.82
C LEU A 499 16.56 3.72 36.34
N SER A 500 16.90 4.10 37.58
CA SER A 500 18.26 4.05 38.11
C SER A 500 18.55 2.89 39.07
N SER A 501 17.57 2.08 39.48
CA SER A 501 17.79 1.09 40.56
C SER A 501 18.89 0.07 40.20
N ASP A 502 19.00 -0.30 38.92
CA ASP A 502 20.02 -1.24 38.43
C ASP A 502 21.17 -0.53 37.69
N TYR A 503 20.96 0.72 37.28
CA TYR A 503 21.88 1.53 36.48
C TYR A 503 22.05 2.88 37.20
N GLY A 504 23.05 3.02 38.08
CA GLY A 504 23.25 4.23 38.90
C GLY A 504 23.01 5.58 38.19
N LEU A 505 22.54 6.57 38.94
CA LEU A 505 22.12 7.91 38.49
C LEU A 505 23.07 8.52 37.44
N GLY A 506 22.52 8.99 36.31
CA GLY A 506 23.27 9.70 35.25
C GLY A 506 23.75 8.85 34.07
N LYS A 507 23.18 7.65 33.87
CA LYS A 507 23.69 6.67 32.87
C LYS A 507 22.90 6.55 31.57
N PHE A 508 21.94 7.41 31.28
CA PHE A 508 21.24 7.39 29.99
C PHE A 508 21.33 8.73 29.29
N GLN A 509 21.69 8.73 28.01
CA GLN A 509 21.64 9.89 27.13
C GLN A 509 20.51 9.69 26.12
N ILE A 510 19.68 10.70 25.97
CA ILE A 510 18.63 10.72 24.95
C ILE A 510 19.15 11.54 23.79
N LEU A 511 19.43 10.86 22.68
CA LEU A 511 19.73 11.55 21.44
C LEU A 511 18.40 11.84 20.75
N SER A 512 18.15 13.12 20.48
CA SER A 512 16.97 13.55 19.72
C SER A 512 17.38 14.20 18.40
N ARG A 513 16.61 13.92 17.35
CA ARG A 513 16.82 14.45 16.00
C ARG A 513 15.48 14.88 15.43
N ILE A 514 15.41 16.11 14.89
CA ILE A 514 14.21 16.61 14.21
C ILE A 514 14.50 16.61 12.72
N CYS A 515 13.79 15.75 11.99
CA CYS A 515 13.86 15.68 10.54
C CYS A 515 12.72 16.51 9.96
N LYS A 516 13.07 17.49 9.11
CA LYS A 516 12.11 18.24 8.30
C LYS A 516 12.00 17.57 6.94
N VAL A 517 10.78 17.23 6.54
CA VAL A 517 10.46 16.66 5.23
C VAL A 517 9.76 17.75 4.42
N ALA A 518 10.49 18.39 3.51
CA ALA A 518 10.01 19.46 2.65
C ALA A 518 10.03 19.05 1.17
N ARG A 519 9.10 19.61 0.38
CA ARG A 519 8.88 19.23 -1.02
C ARG A 519 10.02 19.61 -1.98
N ASN A 520 10.77 20.68 -1.69
CA ASN A 520 11.59 21.38 -2.70
C ASN A 520 13.02 21.76 -2.25
N GLN A 521 13.54 21.26 -1.12
CA GLN A 521 14.88 21.62 -0.69
C GLN A 521 15.86 20.46 -0.90
N SER A 522 16.87 20.70 -1.74
CA SER A 522 18.06 19.86 -1.95
C SER A 522 18.96 19.76 -0.71
N SER A 523 18.64 20.46 0.39
CA SER A 523 19.24 20.17 1.68
C SER A 523 18.26 19.33 2.48
N SER A 524 18.69 18.13 2.85
CA SER A 524 18.34 17.64 4.16
C SER A 524 18.93 18.64 5.16
N ASP A 525 18.20 19.71 5.46
CA ASP A 525 18.38 20.44 6.72
C ASP A 525 17.90 19.47 7.81
N CYS A 526 18.73 18.46 8.04
CA CYS A 526 18.75 17.72 9.26
C CYS A 526 19.13 18.75 10.31
N LEU A 527 18.16 19.26 11.06
CA LEU A 527 18.50 20.02 12.25
C LEU A 527 19.33 19.07 13.13
N ASP A 528 20.56 19.49 13.41
CA ASP A 528 21.58 18.71 14.07
C ASP A 528 21.06 18.05 15.36
N PHE A 529 21.72 16.95 15.74
CA PHE A 529 21.47 16.27 17.00
C PHE A 529 21.51 17.27 18.15
N LEU A 530 20.35 17.50 18.79
CA LEU A 530 20.35 18.10 20.10
C LEU A 530 20.73 16.97 21.07
N ALA A 531 22.02 16.88 21.37
CA ALA A 531 22.45 16.26 22.61
C ALA A 531 21.87 17.12 23.73
N VAL A 532 20.82 16.62 24.40
CA VAL A 532 20.37 17.20 25.65
C VAL A 532 21.12 16.41 26.72
N ASP A 533 22.19 17.02 27.24
CA ASP A 533 22.93 16.50 28.39
C ASP A 533 22.11 16.61 29.68
#